data_AF-A0A1A7XE83-F1
#
_entry.id   AF-A0A1A7XE83-F1
#
_cell.length_a   1.000
_cell.length_b   1.000
_cell.length_c   1.000
_cell.angle_alpha   90.00
_cell.angle_beta   90.00
_cell.angle_gamma   90.00
#
_symmetry.space_group_name_H-M   'P 1'
#
loop_
_entity.id
_entity.type
_entity.pdbx_description
1 polymer ?
#
loop_
_entity_poly.entity_id
_entity_poly.type
_entity_poly.pdbx_seq_one_letter_code
_entity_poly.pdbx_strand_id
1 'polypeptide(L)'
;MTDVAILCALELSIEECGNAIVEYFRTKVKTANVQTILAQNATDDQTSLVVQLLMANFKESPDGLMLTTDEFATAADVETSLFACQPSSDFAWQ
;
A
#
# COMPACT_ATOMS: atom_id res chain seq x y z
N MET A 1 10.75 -6.86 -12.74
CA MET A 1 10.22 -5.59 -13.26
C MET A 1 8.80 -5.48 -12.76
N THR A 2 8.53 -4.49 -11.91
CA THR A 2 7.19 -4.18 -11.41
C THR A 2 6.46 -3.37 -12.48
N ASP A 3 5.22 -3.74 -12.79
CA ASP A 3 4.39 -2.97 -13.71
C ASP A 3 3.92 -1.69 -12.99
N VAL A 4 4.37 -0.54 -13.48
CA VAL A 4 4.09 0.78 -12.88
C VAL A 4 2.60 1.07 -12.86
N ALA A 5 1.84 0.63 -13.87
CA ALA A 5 0.39 0.85 -13.90
C ALA A 5 -0.32 0.05 -12.79
N ILE A 6 0.17 -1.14 -12.48
CA ILE A 6 -0.35 -1.97 -11.38
C ILE A 6 -0.02 -1.33 -10.03
N LEU A 7 1.19 -0.79 -9.87
CA LEU A 7 1.59 -0.09 -8.65
C LEU A 7 0.72 1.16 -8.41
N CYS A 8 0.51 1.99 -9.44
CA CYS A 8 -0.37 3.15 -9.34
C CYS A 8 -1.81 2.78 -9.01
N ALA A 9 -2.36 1.73 -9.64
CA ALA A 9 -3.71 1.27 -9.35
C ALA A 9 -3.84 0.77 -7.89
N LEU A 10 -2.80 0.13 -7.36
CA LEU A 10 -2.75 -0.32 -5.97
C LEU A 10 -2.73 0.87 -5.01
N GLU A 11 -1.86 1.86 -5.25
CA GLU A 11 -1.76 3.05 -4.41
C GLU A 11 -3.07 3.84 -4.37
N LEU A 12 -3.68 4.11 -5.53
CA LEU A 12 -4.99 4.77 -5.62
C LEU A 12 -6.09 3.99 -4.89
N SER A 13 -6.12 2.67 -5.06
CA SER A 13 -7.09 1.82 -4.35
C SER A 13 -6.91 1.86 -2.83
N ILE A 14 -5.66 1.97 -2.36
CA ILE A 14 -5.33 2.09 -0.93
C ILE A 14 -5.64 3.49 -0.40
N GLU A 15 -5.48 4.54 -1.20
CA GLU A 15 -5.92 5.88 -0.85
C GLU A 15 -7.45 5.93 -0.66
N GLU A 16 -8.20 5.32 -1.57
CA GLU A 16 -9.66 5.28 -1.51
C GLU A 16 -10.21 4.40 -0.38
N CYS A 17 -9.64 3.21 -0.19
CA CYS A 17 -10.24 2.16 0.65
C CYS A 17 -9.36 1.70 1.83
N GLY A 18 -8.10 2.12 1.91
CA GLY A 18 -7.13 1.63 2.90
C GLY A 18 -7.56 1.86 4.34
N ASN A 19 -8.17 3.02 4.65
CA ASN A 19 -8.66 3.30 6.00
C ASN A 19 -9.77 2.34 6.43
N ALA A 20 -10.70 1.99 5.54
CA ALA A 20 -11.76 1.03 5.86
C ALA A 20 -11.19 -0.37 6.14
N ILE A 21 -10.15 -0.76 5.40
CA ILE A 21 -9.43 -2.02 5.63
C ILE A 21 -8.74 -2.00 7.00
N VAL A 22 -7.98 -0.96 7.32
CA VAL A 22 -7.31 -0.82 8.63
C VAL A 22 -8.32 -0.85 9.77
N GLU A 23 -9.45 -0.15 9.63
CA GLU A 23 -10.52 -0.15 10.63
C GLU A 23 -11.16 -1.54 10.81
N TYR A 24 -11.39 -2.27 9.71
CA TYR A 24 -11.86 -3.65 9.77
C TYR A 24 -10.90 -4.52 10.59
N PHE A 25 -9.59 -4.44 10.33
CA PHE A 25 -8.61 -5.23 11.08
C PHE A 25 -8.51 -4.81 12.55
N ARG A 26 -8.60 -3.50 12.85
CA ARG A 26 -8.63 -3.01 14.25
C ARG A 26 -9.83 -3.51 15.03
N THR A 27 -11.00 -3.59 14.40
CA THR A 27 -12.27 -3.86 15.09
C THR A 27 -12.68 -5.32 15.08
N LYS A 28 -12.40 -6.05 13.99
CA LYS A 28 -12.91 -7.41 13.77
C LYS A 28 -11.85 -8.50 13.94
N VAL A 29 -10.57 -8.21 13.71
CA VAL A 29 -9.52 -9.23 13.69
C VAL A 29 -8.63 -9.11 14.92
N LYS A 30 -8.66 -10.13 15.78
CA LYS A 30 -7.95 -10.13 17.08
C LYS A 30 -6.72 -11.05 17.14
N THR A 31 -6.25 -11.50 15.97
CA THR A 31 -5.07 -12.38 15.90
C THR A 31 -3.82 -11.63 16.34
N ALA A 32 -2.95 -12.30 17.09
CA ALA A 32 -1.75 -11.68 17.67
C ALA A 32 -0.85 -11.01 16.61
N ASN A 33 -0.68 -11.64 15.45
CA ASN A 33 0.10 -11.08 14.33
C ASN A 33 -0.47 -9.75 13.82
N VAL A 34 -1.79 -9.65 13.64
CA VAL A 34 -2.47 -8.42 13.18
C VAL A 34 -2.31 -7.30 14.21
N GLN A 35 -2.42 -7.61 15.50
CA GLN A 35 -2.23 -6.63 16.56
C GLN A 35 -0.77 -6.14 16.63
N THR A 36 0.20 -7.03 16.39
CA THR A 36 1.61 -6.66 16.26
C THR A 36 1.84 -5.72 15.07
N ILE A 37 1.28 -6.02 13.90
CA ILE A 37 1.40 -5.18 12.68
C ILE A 37 0.79 -3.79 12.92
N LEU A 38 -0.40 -3.73 13.53
CA LEU A 38 -1.09 -2.48 13.86
C LEU A 38 -0.33 -1.62 14.88
N ALA A 39 0.41 -2.25 15.80
CA ALA A 39 1.21 -1.56 16.81
C ALA A 39 2.56 -1.05 16.26
N GLN A 40 3.14 -1.75 15.28
CA GLN A 40 4.45 -1.42 14.70
C GLN A 40 4.37 -0.33 13.63
N ASN A 41 3.32 -0.33 12.80
CA ASN A 41 3.18 0.60 11.67
C ASN A 41 2.29 1.80 12.02
N ALA A 42 2.50 2.40 13.19
CA ALA A 42 1.63 3.45 13.69
C ALA A 42 1.75 4.79 12.96
N THR A 43 2.79 5.02 12.13
CA THR A 43 3.13 6.41 11.75
C THR A 43 3.41 6.78 10.29
N ASP A 44 3.99 5.97 9.38
CA ASP A 44 4.51 6.62 8.13
C ASP A 44 4.12 6.02 6.77
N ASP A 45 3.57 4.80 6.66
CA ASP A 45 3.20 4.25 5.35
C ASP A 45 1.90 3.43 5.39
N GLN A 46 0.81 4.04 4.93
CA GLN A 46 -0.52 3.42 4.85
C GLN A 46 -0.54 2.26 3.84
N THR A 47 0.22 2.36 2.74
CA THR A 47 0.32 1.31 1.72
C THR A 47 0.97 0.07 2.29
N SER A 48 2.12 0.23 2.94
CA SER A 48 2.79 -0.88 3.62
C SER A 48 1.93 -1.49 4.73
N LEU A 49 1.24 -0.68 5.54
CA LEU A 49 0.35 -1.19 6.57
C LEU A 49 -0.79 -2.04 5.98
N VAL A 50 -1.47 -1.56 4.93
CA VAL A 50 -2.59 -2.28 4.30
C VAL A 50 -2.11 -3.59 3.68
N VAL A 51 -0.99 -3.58 2.96
CA VAL A 51 -0.42 -4.80 2.35
C VAL A 51 -0.05 -5.83 3.42
N GLN A 52 0.64 -5.41 4.49
CA GLN A 52 1.00 -6.31 5.60
C GLN A 52 -0.23 -6.93 6.27
N LEU A 53 -1.30 -6.15 6.46
CA LEU A 53 -2.56 -6.65 7.03
C LEU A 53 -3.23 -7.70 6.13
N LEU A 54 -3.25 -7.45 4.82
CA LEU A 54 -3.81 -8.40 3.85
C LEU A 54 -3.01 -9.70 3.82
N MET A 55 -1.68 -9.63 3.75
CA MET A 55 -0.80 -10.82 3.77
C MET A 55 -1.00 -11.62 5.06
N ALA A 56 -1.04 -10.95 6.21
CA ALA A 56 -1.28 -11.59 7.50
C ALA A 56 -2.64 -12.30 7.57
N ASN A 57 -3.68 -11.74 6.93
CA ASN A 57 -5.00 -12.35 6.84
C ASN A 57 -4.99 -13.63 5.99
N PHE A 58 -4.22 -13.64 4.91
CA PHE A 58 -4.05 -14.81 4.03
C PHE A 58 -2.96 -15.78 4.49
N LYS A 59 -2.29 -15.50 5.62
CA LYS A 59 -1.16 -16.28 6.17
C LYS A 59 0.03 -16.36 5.22
N GLU A 60 0.22 -15.31 4.43
CA GLU A 60 1.37 -15.16 3.55
C GLU A 60 2.56 -14.59 4.34
N SER A 61 3.78 -15.01 3.98
CA SER A 61 5.00 -14.49 4.61
C SER A 61 5.36 -13.14 4.00
N PRO A 62 5.77 -12.13 4.80
CA PRO A 62 6.32 -10.89 4.27
C PRO A 62 7.69 -11.08 3.59
N ASP A 63 8.28 -12.29 3.65
CA ASP A 63 9.56 -12.60 3.03
C ASP A 63 9.52 -12.33 1.51
N GLY A 64 10.35 -11.41 1.04
CA GLY A 64 10.42 -11.01 -0.37
C GLY A 64 9.52 -9.84 -0.75
N LEU A 65 8.73 -9.29 0.18
CA LEU A 65 8.00 -8.04 -0.03
C LEU A 65 8.97 -6.85 0.06
N MET A 66 9.32 -6.25 -1.09
CA MET A 66 10.01 -4.96 -1.16
C MET A 66 9.02 -3.89 -1.62
N LEU A 67 8.51 -3.09 -0.67
CA LEU A 67 7.61 -1.95 -0.93
C LEU A 67 8.33 -0.60 -0.92
N THR A 68 9.61 -0.57 -0.56
CA THR A 68 10.39 0.67 -0.55
C THR A 68 10.70 1.13 -1.96
N THR A 69 10.72 2.44 -2.16
CA THR A 69 11.43 3.07 -3.26
C THR A 69 12.83 2.46 -3.35
N ASP A 70 13.21 2.03 -4.56
CA ASP A 70 14.55 1.51 -4.82
C ASP A 70 15.56 2.53 -4.27
N GLU A 71 16.44 2.13 -3.36
CA GLU A 71 17.50 3.01 -2.82
C GLU A 71 18.44 3.49 -3.94
N PHE A 72 18.44 2.78 -5.07
CA PHE A 72 19.15 3.13 -6.29
C PHE A 72 18.29 3.90 -7.31
N ALA A 73 17.03 4.20 -7.00
CA ALA A 73 16.17 5.01 -7.85
C ALA A 73 16.82 6.38 -8.08
N THR A 74 17.03 6.72 -9.34
CA THR A 74 17.47 8.06 -9.70
C THR A 74 16.32 9.05 -9.56
N ALA A 75 16.62 10.34 -9.47
CA ALA A 75 15.59 11.38 -9.43
C ALA A 75 14.57 11.26 -10.58
N ALA A 76 15.01 10.77 -11.75
CA ALA A 76 14.15 10.51 -12.90
C ALA A 76 13.20 9.31 -12.68
N ASP A 77 13.64 8.27 -11.98
CA ASP A 77 12.80 7.11 -11.63
C ASP A 77 11.72 7.51 -10.60
N VAL A 78 12.09 8.39 -9.66
CA VAL A 78 11.16 8.98 -8.69
C VAL A 78 10.15 9.90 -9.37
N GLU A 79 10.59 10.80 -10.27
CA GLU A 79 9.70 11.65 -11.06
C GLU A 79 8.74 10.82 -11.92
N THR A 80 9.24 9.79 -12.59
CA THR A 80 8.38 8.91 -13.42
C THR A 80 7.31 8.23 -12.57
N SER A 81 7.65 7.78 -11.36
CA SER A 81 6.68 7.18 -10.44
C SER A 81 5.69 8.21 -9.88
N LEU A 82 6.16 9.42 -9.55
CA LEU A 82 5.36 10.51 -9.01
C LEU A 82 4.38 11.09 -10.06
N PHE A 83 4.79 11.16 -11.33
CA PHE A 83 3.96 11.66 -12.44
C PHE A 83 3.16 10.56 -13.14
N ALA A 84 3.46 9.27 -12.91
CA ALA A 84 2.64 8.17 -13.42
C ALA A 84 1.24 8.13 -12.79
N CYS A 85 1.09 8.62 -11.57
CA CYS A 85 -0.16 8.60 -10.80
C CYS A 85 -0.96 9.91 -10.90
N GLN A 86 -0.79 10.72 -11.96
CA GLN A 86 -1.69 11.86 -12.15
C GLN A 86 -3.05 11.34 -12.63
N PRO A 87 -4.18 11.67 -11.95
CA PRO A 87 -5.48 11.39 -12.50
C PRO A 87 -5.60 12.15 -13.82
N SER A 88 -5.75 11.42 -14.92
CA SER A 88 -6.18 12.02 -16.18
C SER A 88 -7.46 12.80 -15.87
N SER A 89 -7.47 14.08 -16.24
CA SER A 89 -8.65 14.96 -16.17
C SER A 89 -9.87 14.44 -16.95
N ASP A 90 -9.75 13.29 -17.61
CA ASP A 90 -10.81 12.62 -18.36
C ASP A 90 -11.72 11.72 -17.50
N PHE A 91 -11.38 11.43 -16.23
CA PHE A 91 -12.29 10.75 -15.29
C PHE A 91 -13.05 11.76 -14.41
N ALA A 92 -13.69 12.73 -15.04
CA ALA A 92 -14.81 13.43 -14.43
C ALA A 92 -16.03 12.50 -14.49
N TRP A 93 -16.36 11.84 -13.38
CA TRP A 93 -17.68 11.23 -13.22
C TRP A 93 -18.73 12.36 -13.30
N GLN A 94 -19.61 12.26 -14.30
CA GLN A 94 -20.85 13.05 -14.40
C GLN A 94 -21.75 12.82 -13.19
#